data_AF-A0A518SBC2-F1
#
_entry.id   AF-A0A518SBC2-F1
#
_cell.length_a   1.000
_cell.length_b   1.000
_cell.length_c   1.000
_cell.angle_alpha   90.00
_cell.angle_beta   90.00
_cell.angle_gamma   90.00
#
_symmetry.space_group_name_H-M   'P 1'
#
loop_
_entity.id
_entity.type
_entity.pdbx_description
1 polymer ?
#
loop_
_entity_poly.entity_id
_entity_poly.type
_entity_poly.pdbx_seq_one_letter_code
_entity_poly.pdbx_strand_id
1 'polypeptide(L)'
;MGSTPVGSGNALTYTEVHAAIVGVTVGAVAAYAEQHGFPGVGTALAALFVGLALGVDIGGRTAAGARTLRREPWYGLGAFVLAGAATLAIA
;
A
#
# COMPACT_ATOMS: atom_id res chain seq x y z
N MET A 1 12.45 18.46 4.72
CA MET A 1 11.33 18.44 5.71
C MET A 1 11.32 17.07 6.35
N GLY A 2 11.66 16.97 7.63
CA GLY A 2 11.70 15.69 8.35
C GLY A 2 10.30 15.17 8.67
N SER A 3 10.13 13.86 8.60
CA SER A 3 8.89 13.16 8.97
C SER A 3 8.73 13.16 10.50
N THR A 4 7.50 13.40 10.97
CA THR A 4 7.17 13.44 12.40
C THR A 4 6.97 12.02 12.96
N PRO A 5 7.58 11.68 14.11
CA PRO A 5 7.30 10.44 14.83
C PRO A 5 5.82 10.31 15.20
N VAL A 6 5.32 9.08 15.26
CA VAL A 6 3.93 8.80 15.71
C VAL A 6 3.85 8.78 17.23
N GLY A 7 3.58 9.94 17.85
CA GLY A 7 3.50 10.07 19.31
C GLY A 7 4.87 10.14 19.98
N SER A 8 4.91 10.22 21.32
CA SER A 8 6.17 10.28 22.07
C SER A 8 6.77 8.88 22.26
N GLY A 9 7.97 8.64 21.73
CA GLY A 9 8.75 7.42 21.95
C GLY A 9 8.58 6.33 20.88
N ASN A 10 7.87 6.60 19.80
CA ASN A 10 7.65 5.62 18.73
C ASN A 10 8.75 5.74 17.66
N ALA A 11 9.32 4.60 17.26
CA ALA A 11 10.38 4.56 16.26
C ALA A 11 9.86 4.84 14.83
N LEU A 12 8.55 4.65 14.61
CA LEU A 12 7.91 4.83 13.32
C LEU A 12 7.41 6.27 13.11
N THR A 13 7.53 6.75 11.89
CA THR A 13 7.03 8.05 11.45
C THR A 13 5.60 7.97 10.93
N TYR A 14 4.90 9.11 10.93
CA TYR A 14 3.54 9.18 10.39
C TYR A 14 3.46 8.77 8.92
N THR A 15 4.55 9.01 8.16
CA THR A 15 4.63 8.63 6.75
C THR A 15 4.69 7.11 6.62
N GLU A 16 5.45 6.44 7.50
CA GLU A 16 5.66 4.99 7.48
C GLU A 16 4.35 4.27 7.84
N VAL A 17 3.68 4.73 8.89
CA VAL A 17 2.40 4.19 9.33
C VAL A 17 1.32 4.41 8.29
N HIS A 18 1.25 5.61 7.69
CA HIS A 18 0.26 5.89 6.65
C HIS A 18 0.50 5.03 5.40
N ALA A 19 1.76 4.88 4.96
CA ALA A 19 2.12 4.00 3.85
C ALA A 19 1.73 2.54 4.14
N ALA A 20 1.99 2.06 5.35
CA ALA A 20 1.60 0.72 5.79
C ALA A 20 0.08 0.51 5.75
N ILE A 21 -0.72 1.45 6.27
CA ILE A 21 -2.19 1.36 6.25
C ILE A 21 -2.72 1.25 4.82
N VAL A 22 -2.19 2.06 3.90
CA VAL A 22 -2.56 2.00 2.47
C VAL A 22 -2.20 0.63 1.91
N GLY A 23 -0.99 0.14 2.19
CA GLY A 23 -0.55 -1.20 1.80
C GLY A 23 -1.49 -2.30 2.28
N VAL A 24 -1.80 -2.34 3.58
CA VAL A 24 -2.74 -3.32 4.17
C VAL A 24 -4.08 -3.30 3.44
N THR A 25 -4.64 -2.10 3.26
CA THR A 25 -5.97 -1.93 2.66
C THR A 25 -5.99 -2.47 1.24
N VAL A 26 -5.01 -2.10 0.42
CA VAL A 26 -4.93 -2.55 -0.97
C VAL A 26 -4.68 -4.06 -1.04
N GLY A 27 -3.80 -4.60 -0.19
CA GLY A 27 -3.48 -6.03 -0.17
C GLY A 27 -4.71 -6.88 0.15
N ALA A 28 -5.44 -6.51 1.20
CA ALA A 28 -6.66 -7.20 1.60
C ALA A 28 -7.75 -7.14 0.51
N VAL A 29 -7.97 -5.96 -0.09
CA VAL A 29 -8.98 -5.79 -1.14
C VAL A 29 -8.61 -6.57 -2.42
N ALA A 30 -7.33 -6.54 -2.81
CA ALA A 30 -6.86 -7.27 -3.98
C ALA A 30 -7.01 -8.79 -3.80
N ALA A 31 -6.63 -9.32 -2.65
CA ALA A 31 -6.79 -10.73 -2.31
C ALA A 31 -8.26 -11.15 -2.21
N TYR A 32 -9.11 -10.33 -1.57
CA TYR A 32 -10.54 -10.58 -1.50
C TYR A 32 -11.17 -10.65 -2.90
N ALA A 33 -10.83 -9.70 -3.79
CA ALA A 33 -11.33 -9.70 -5.16
C ALA A 33 -10.90 -10.94 -5.95
N GLU A 34 -9.68 -11.43 -5.72
CA GLU A 34 -9.17 -12.65 -6.34
C GLU A 34 -10.00 -13.88 -5.92
N GLN A 35 -10.29 -14.02 -4.63
CA GLN A 35 -11.09 -15.14 -4.09
C GLN A 35 -12.57 -15.08 -4.47
N HIS A 36 -13.14 -13.90 -4.68
CA HIS A 36 -14.58 -13.71 -4.91
C HIS A 36 -14.96 -13.61 -6.38
N GLY A 37 -14.13 -14.15 -7.28
CA GLY A 37 -14.45 -14.26 -8.71
C GLY A 37 -14.11 -13.02 -9.55
N PHE A 38 -13.30 -12.09 -9.03
CA PHE A 38 -12.81 -10.92 -9.74
C PHE A 38 -11.27 -10.87 -9.82
N PRO A 39 -10.59 -11.94 -10.29
CA PRO A 39 -9.12 -12.01 -10.31
C PRO A 39 -8.48 -10.91 -11.16
N GLY A 40 -9.16 -10.49 -12.24
CA GLY A 40 -8.69 -9.36 -13.06
C GLY A 40 -8.66 -8.04 -12.30
N VAL A 41 -9.65 -7.79 -11.43
CA VAL A 41 -9.70 -6.58 -10.59
C VAL A 41 -8.60 -6.63 -9.53
N GLY A 42 -8.44 -7.78 -8.84
CA GLY A 42 -7.38 -7.96 -7.85
C GLY A 42 -5.98 -7.74 -8.44
N THR A 43 -5.73 -8.34 -9.60
CA THR A 43 -4.45 -8.21 -10.31
C THR A 43 -4.20 -6.77 -10.77
N ALA A 44 -5.22 -6.09 -11.33
CA ALA A 44 -5.10 -4.70 -11.76
C ALA A 44 -4.83 -3.76 -10.57
N LEU A 45 -5.49 -3.98 -9.44
CA LEU A 45 -5.29 -3.19 -8.22
C LEU A 45 -3.86 -3.36 -7.67
N ALA A 46 -3.38 -4.61 -7.63
CA ALA A 46 -2.02 -4.93 -7.23
C ALA A 46 -0.98 -4.28 -8.15
N ALA A 47 -1.14 -4.43 -9.47
CA ALA A 47 -0.24 -3.84 -10.46
C ALA A 47 -0.21 -2.31 -10.38
N LEU A 48 -1.39 -1.68 -10.22
CA LEU A 48 -1.49 -0.23 -10.05
C LEU A 48 -0.76 0.23 -8.79
N PHE A 49 -0.98 -0.44 -7.66
CA PHE A 49 -0.36 -0.08 -6.39
C PHE A 49 1.16 -0.23 -6.43
N VAL A 50 1.66 -1.35 -6.97
CA VAL A 50 3.10 -1.57 -7.15
C VAL A 50 3.68 -0.51 -8.09
N GLY A 51 3.02 -0.22 -9.20
CA GLY A 51 3.43 0.85 -10.12
C GLY A 51 3.53 2.21 -9.43
N LEU A 52 2.52 2.59 -8.65
CA LEU A 52 2.52 3.85 -7.89
C LEU A 52 3.64 3.88 -6.83
N ALA A 53 3.88 2.77 -6.13
CA ALA A 53 4.96 2.65 -5.14
C ALA A 53 6.35 2.77 -5.79
N LEU A 54 6.54 2.18 -6.97
CA LEU A 54 7.79 2.26 -7.75
C LEU A 54 7.97 3.58 -8.49
N GLY A 55 6.98 4.47 -8.44
CA GLY A 55 7.09 5.80 -9.00
C GLY A 55 6.67 5.92 -10.48
N VAL A 56 5.76 5.07 -10.93
CA VAL A 56 4.94 5.36 -12.12
C VAL A 56 4.05 6.56 -11.82
N ASP A 57 3.96 7.50 -12.75
CA ASP A 57 3.08 8.67 -12.66
C ASP A 57 1.97 8.55 -13.70
N ILE A 58 0.73 8.70 -13.26
CA ILE A 58 -0.45 8.57 -14.11
C ILE A 58 -1.05 9.96 -14.26
N GLY A 59 -0.83 10.59 -15.41
CA GLY A 59 -1.42 11.89 -15.75
C GLY A 59 -0.67 13.12 -15.19
N GLY A 60 0.61 12.99 -14.84
CA GLY A 60 1.49 14.11 -14.47
C GLY A 60 1.11 14.85 -13.18
N ARG A 61 0.17 14.29 -12.40
CA ARG A 61 -0.25 14.81 -11.10
C ARG A 61 -0.22 13.68 -10.09
N THR A 62 0.86 13.63 -9.30
CA THR A 62 0.93 12.71 -8.16
C THR A 62 -0.08 13.11 -7.09
N ALA A 63 -1.13 12.30 -6.92
CA ALA A 63 -2.06 12.39 -5.81
C ALA A 63 -1.29 12.44 -4.47
N ALA A 64 -1.82 13.14 -3.47
CA ALA A 64 -1.13 13.31 -2.18
C ALA A 64 -0.71 11.97 -1.54
N GLY A 65 -1.58 10.95 -1.62
CA GLY A 65 -1.27 9.59 -1.14
C GLY A 65 -0.13 8.90 -1.91
N ALA A 66 -0.03 9.11 -3.22
CA ALA A 66 1.06 8.56 -4.03
C ALA A 66 2.42 9.20 -3.68
N ARG A 67 2.43 10.47 -3.25
CA ARG A 67 3.65 11.13 -2.75
C ARG A 67 4.14 10.53 -1.44
N THR A 68 3.24 10.16 -0.53
CA THR A 68 3.57 9.48 0.72
C THR A 68 4.15 8.10 0.43
N LEU A 69 3.47 7.32 -0.42
CA LEU A 69 3.90 5.97 -0.79
C LEU A 69 5.28 5.96 -1.47
N ARG A 70 5.57 6.95 -2.33
CA ARG A 70 6.89 7.10 -2.98
C ARG A 70 8.04 7.43 -2.03
N ARG A 71 7.76 8.07 -0.89
CA ARG A 71 8.82 8.41 0.08
C ARG A 71 9.29 7.17 0.83
N GLU A 72 8.36 6.27 1.13
CA GLU A 72 8.61 5.09 1.95
C GLU A 72 7.89 3.85 1.39
N PRO A 73 8.22 3.43 0.15
CA PRO A 73 7.44 2.42 -0.58
C PRO A 73 7.56 1.03 0.04
N TRP A 74 8.66 0.74 0.75
CA TRP A 74 8.89 -0.55 1.42
C TRP A 74 7.86 -0.84 2.51
N TYR A 75 7.41 0.15 3.29
CA TYR A 75 6.37 -0.07 4.31
C TYR A 75 5.01 -0.36 3.66
N GLY A 76 4.67 0.36 2.59
CA GLY A 76 3.44 0.09 1.83
C GLY A 76 3.47 -1.26 1.13
N LEU A 77 4.56 -1.61 0.44
CA LEU A 77 4.73 -2.89 -0.25
C LEU A 77 4.77 -4.07 0.72
N GLY A 78 5.50 -3.94 1.83
CA GLY A 78 5.57 -4.99 2.85
C GLY A 78 4.19 -5.25 3.48
N ALA A 79 3.49 -4.19 3.86
CA ALA A 79 2.13 -4.30 4.38
C ALA A 79 1.14 -4.87 3.36
N PHE A 80 1.28 -4.51 2.08
CA PHE A 80 0.50 -5.06 0.98
C PHE A 80 0.68 -6.57 0.84
N VAL A 81 1.93 -7.05 0.82
CA VAL A 81 2.22 -8.49 0.72
C VAL A 81 1.70 -9.24 1.94
N LEU A 82 1.95 -8.72 3.15
CA LEU A 82 1.50 -9.36 4.39
C LEU A 82 -0.03 -9.46 4.47
N ALA A 83 -0.73 -8.36 4.17
CA ALA A 83 -2.19 -8.35 4.20
C ALA A 83 -2.79 -9.23 3.10
N GLY A 84 -2.25 -9.16 1.87
CA GLY A 84 -2.69 -10.02 0.77
C GLY A 84 -2.52 -11.50 1.10
N ALA A 85 -1.35 -11.90 1.60
CA ALA A 85 -1.09 -13.28 2.01
C ALA A 85 -1.99 -13.73 3.18
N ALA A 86 -2.20 -12.86 4.17
CA ALA A 86 -3.09 -13.16 5.29
C ALA A 86 -4.54 -13.34 4.83
N THR A 87 -5.06 -12.47 3.97
CA THR A 87 -6.40 -12.61 3.40
C THR A 87 -6.52 -13.88 2.57
N LEU A 88 -5.49 -14.20 1.77
CA LEU A 88 -5.44 -15.44 1.00
C LEU A 88 -5.47 -16.70 1.89
N ALA A 89 -4.85 -16.65 3.07
CA ALA A 89 -4.76 -17.79 3.97
C ALA A 89 -6.04 -18.05 4.79
N ILE A 90 -6.97 -17.09 4.88
CA ILE A 90 -8.14 -17.16 5.78
C ILE A 90 -9.45 -17.43 5.02
N ALA A 91 -9.48 -17.31 3.68
CA ALA A 91 -10.66 -17.67 2.89
C ALA A 91 -10.58 -19.08 2.30
#